data_AF-A0A965G7P1-F1
#
_entry.id   AF-A0A965G7P1-F1
#
_cell.length_a   1.000
_cell.length_b   1.000
_cell.length_c   1.000
_cell.angle_alpha   90.00
_cell.angle_beta   90.00
_cell.angle_gamma   90.00
#
_symmetry.space_group_name_H-M   'P 1'
#
loop_
_entity.id
_entity.type
_entity.pdbx_description
1 polymer ?
#
loop_
_entity_poly.entity_id
_entity_poly.type
_entity_poly.pdbx_seq_one_letter_code
_entity_poly.pdbx_strand_id
1 'polypeptide(L)'
;MPAKKPISRPLPLVVIPGGSPARLSENWLVLSIEKAACQAGHLSWPLAPEVAHAVLHYLRHDFKHPKIERETLELILRRSLTGIGCPAIARHFELLSSAPSINLASLALEAPFEILFFQQLSSLVDEKVSSLASALRLEGLRSCVLALTGSASWRASCQRLSDEIVHFIRARARTLSPSLLELTIW
;
A
#
# COMPACT_ATOMS: atom_id res chain seq x y z
N MET A 1 -4.65 -42.75 -14.22
CA MET A 1 -3.59 -41.71 -14.20
C MET A 1 -4.15 -40.47 -13.49
N PRO A 2 -3.86 -40.23 -12.20
CA PRO A 2 -4.37 -39.03 -11.55
C PRO A 2 -3.55 -37.82 -11.98
N ALA A 3 -4.20 -36.86 -12.63
CA ALA A 3 -3.62 -35.56 -12.97
C ALA A 3 -3.14 -34.89 -11.67
N LYS A 4 -1.82 -34.71 -11.56
CA LYS A 4 -1.18 -34.04 -10.43
C LYS A 4 -1.61 -32.56 -10.46
N LYS A 5 -2.58 -32.19 -9.62
CA LYS A 5 -2.98 -30.77 -9.43
C LYS A 5 -1.70 -29.97 -9.17
N PRO A 6 -1.40 -28.92 -9.97
CA PRO A 6 -0.20 -28.12 -9.74
C PRO A 6 -0.34 -27.46 -8.36
N ILE A 7 0.60 -27.77 -7.47
CA ILE A 7 0.71 -27.11 -6.17
C ILE A 7 1.06 -25.65 -6.48
N SER A 8 0.05 -24.78 -6.44
CA SER A 8 0.22 -23.35 -6.65
C SER A 8 1.16 -22.81 -5.57
N ARG A 9 2.35 -22.37 -5.98
CA ARG A 9 3.31 -21.77 -5.06
C ARG A 9 2.77 -20.41 -4.58
N PRO A 10 3.04 -20.02 -3.32
CA PRO A 10 2.73 -18.68 -2.85
C PRO A 10 3.54 -17.65 -3.65
N LEU A 11 2.94 -16.47 -3.88
CA LEU A 11 3.64 -15.35 -4.52
C LEU A 11 4.87 -14.94 -3.69
N PRO A 12 5.96 -14.49 -4.35
CA PRO A 12 7.13 -14.01 -3.64
C PRO A 12 6.82 -12.74 -2.86
N LEU A 13 7.48 -12.57 -1.72
CA LEU A 13 7.45 -11.32 -0.97
C LEU A 13 8.38 -10.29 -1.61
N VAL A 14 7.92 -9.04 -1.72
CA VAL A 14 8.73 -7.95 -2.26
C VAL A 14 9.60 -7.39 -1.14
N VAL A 15 10.91 -7.46 -1.30
CA VAL A 15 11.89 -6.89 -0.38
C VAL A 15 12.01 -5.40 -0.67
N ILE A 16 11.70 -4.58 0.33
CA ILE A 16 11.79 -3.12 0.25
C ILE A 16 13.09 -2.68 0.97
N PRO A 17 13.93 -1.84 0.35
CA PRO A 17 15.12 -1.30 1.02
C PRO A 17 14.74 -0.59 2.33
N GLY A 18 15.33 -1.03 3.45
CA GLY A 18 15.09 -0.42 4.77
C GLY A 18 13.71 -0.68 5.37
N GLY A 19 12.89 -1.58 4.79
CA GLY A 19 11.52 -1.86 5.25
C GLY A 19 11.21 -3.34 5.43
N SER A 20 10.02 -3.63 5.96
CA SER A 20 9.50 -5.00 6.03
C SER A 20 9.09 -5.51 4.65
N PRO A 21 9.27 -6.82 4.35
CA PRO A 21 8.84 -7.40 3.09
C PRO A 21 7.32 -7.25 2.90
N ALA A 22 6.93 -6.83 1.70
CA ALA A 22 5.55 -6.61 1.31
C ALA A 22 4.95 -7.83 0.62
N ARG A 23 3.66 -8.08 0.87
CA ARG A 23 2.89 -9.06 0.09
C ARG A 23 2.53 -8.47 -1.26
N LEU A 24 2.86 -9.19 -2.33
CA LEU A 24 2.46 -8.81 -3.68
C LEU A 24 0.95 -9.03 -3.87
N SER A 25 0.26 -8.05 -4.46
CA SER A 25 -1.16 -8.13 -4.81
C SER A 25 -1.38 -7.63 -6.24
N GLU A 26 -2.47 -8.10 -6.87
CA GLU A 26 -2.85 -7.67 -8.22
C GLU A 26 -3.13 -6.18 -8.27
N ASN A 27 -3.97 -5.68 -7.35
CA ASN A 27 -4.29 -4.25 -7.26
C ASN A 27 -3.04 -3.37 -7.13
N TRP A 28 -2.04 -3.79 -6.35
CA TRP A 28 -0.83 -3.00 -6.18
C TRP A 28 -0.04 -2.85 -7.50
N LEU A 29 0.03 -3.92 -8.30
CA LEU A 29 0.64 -3.86 -9.62
C LEU A 29 -0.19 -3.03 -10.60
N VAL A 30 -1.51 -3.24 -10.63
CA VAL A 30 -2.42 -2.48 -11.51
C VAL A 30 -2.25 -0.98 -11.30
N LEU A 31 -2.26 -0.52 -10.05
CA LEU A 31 -2.13 0.91 -9.75
C LEU A 31 -0.77 1.48 -10.10
N SER A 32 0.29 0.70 -9.88
CA SER A 32 1.64 1.11 -10.25
C SER A 32 1.73 1.31 -11.77
N ILE A 33 1.06 0.44 -12.53
CA ILE A 33 1.00 0.50 -13.98
C ILE A 33 0.10 1.66 -14.44
N GLU A 34 -1.06 1.87 -13.84
CA GLU A 34 -1.97 2.97 -14.15
C GLU A 34 -1.34 4.34 -13.88
N LYS A 35 -0.60 4.49 -12.78
CA LYS A 35 0.18 5.71 -12.50
C LYS A 35 1.17 5.98 -13.63
N ALA A 36 1.91 4.95 -14.05
CA ALA A 36 2.89 5.06 -15.13
C ALA A 36 2.21 5.40 -16.48
N ALA A 37 1.04 4.81 -16.74
CA ALA A 37 0.25 5.09 -17.94
C ALA A 37 -0.26 6.54 -17.97
N CYS A 38 -0.77 7.03 -16.85
CA CYS A 38 -1.19 8.42 -16.69
C CYS A 38 -0.02 9.39 -16.95
N GLN A 39 1.16 9.12 -16.40
CA GLN A 39 2.38 9.91 -16.64
C GLN A 39 2.84 9.86 -18.11
N ALA A 40 2.56 8.77 -18.83
CA ALA A 40 2.82 8.63 -20.25
C ALA A 40 1.72 9.26 -21.14
N GLY A 41 0.69 9.89 -20.56
CA GLY A 41 -0.42 10.52 -21.30
C GLY A 41 -1.59 9.59 -21.64
N HIS A 42 -1.60 8.36 -21.13
CA HIS A 42 -2.68 7.40 -21.31
C HIS A 42 -3.61 7.39 -20.09
N LEU A 43 -4.63 8.26 -20.13
CA LEU A 43 -5.72 8.26 -19.15
C LEU A 43 -6.54 6.97 -19.31
N SER A 44 -6.75 6.23 -18.22
CA SER A 44 -7.56 4.99 -18.18
C SER A 44 -7.07 3.88 -19.14
N TRP A 45 -5.77 3.56 -19.10
CA TRP A 45 -5.20 2.52 -19.95
C TRP A 45 -5.73 1.11 -19.58
N PRO A 46 -6.44 0.40 -20.49
CA PRO A 46 -7.22 -0.78 -20.14
C PRO A 46 -6.41 -2.05 -19.88
N LEU A 47 -5.12 -2.06 -20.25
CA LEU A 47 -4.27 -3.27 -20.18
C LEU A 47 -3.56 -3.43 -18.83
N ALA A 48 -3.70 -2.49 -17.89
CA ALA A 48 -3.04 -2.57 -16.60
C ALA A 48 -3.39 -3.86 -15.81
N PRO A 49 -4.67 -4.30 -15.72
CA PRO A 49 -5.05 -5.58 -15.11
C PRO A 49 -4.40 -6.78 -15.81
N GLU A 50 -4.41 -6.81 -17.14
CA GLU A 50 -3.88 -7.94 -17.92
C GLU A 50 -2.36 -8.09 -17.73
N VAL A 51 -1.63 -6.97 -17.70
CA VAL A 51 -0.19 -6.98 -17.43
C VAL A 51 0.11 -7.42 -16.01
N ALA A 52 -0.65 -6.92 -15.02
CA ALA A 52 -0.51 -7.35 -13.64
C ALA A 52 -0.75 -8.86 -13.49
N HIS A 53 -1.82 -9.37 -14.10
CA HIS A 53 -2.17 -10.78 -14.08
C HIS A 53 -1.08 -11.66 -14.70
N ALA A 54 -0.55 -11.26 -15.86
CA ALA A 54 0.52 -11.98 -16.54
C ALA A 54 1.81 -12.05 -15.69
N VAL A 55 2.19 -10.93 -15.06
CA VAL A 55 3.37 -10.89 -14.18
C VAL A 55 3.15 -11.73 -12.92
N LEU A 56 1.98 -11.65 -12.29
CA LEU A 56 1.64 -12.50 -11.13
C LEU A 56 1.65 -13.98 -11.48
N HIS A 57 1.14 -14.33 -12.67
CA HIS A 57 1.17 -15.70 -13.16
C HIS A 57 2.61 -16.19 -13.32
N TYR A 58 3.47 -15.41 -13.99
CA TYR A 58 4.90 -15.72 -14.09
C TYR A 58 5.56 -15.89 -12.72
N LEU A 59 5.31 -14.97 -11.77
CA LEU A 59 5.89 -15.04 -10.43
C LEU A 59 5.39 -16.24 -9.62
N ARG A 60 4.18 -16.73 -9.90
CA ARG A 60 3.61 -17.90 -9.23
C ARG A 60 4.14 -19.21 -9.79
N HIS A 61 4.38 -19.29 -11.09
CA HIS A 61 4.68 -20.54 -11.78
C HIS A 61 6.17 -20.72 -12.10
N ASP A 62 6.85 -19.66 -12.54
CA ASP A 62 8.20 -19.74 -13.09
C ASP A 62 9.27 -19.12 -12.19
N PHE A 63 8.89 -18.18 -11.31
CA PHE A 63 9.82 -17.57 -10.37
C PHE A 63 10.11 -18.52 -9.18
N LYS A 64 11.38 -18.87 -9.01
CA LYS A 64 11.80 -19.93 -8.07
C LYS A 64 12.10 -19.43 -6.66
N HIS A 65 12.23 -18.13 -6.46
CA HIS A 65 12.64 -17.55 -5.18
C HIS A 65 11.42 -17.08 -4.36
N PRO A 66 11.43 -17.28 -3.03
CA PRO A 66 10.32 -16.85 -2.16
C PRO A 66 10.29 -15.34 -1.92
N LYS A 67 11.35 -14.64 -2.33
CA LYS A 67 11.53 -13.19 -2.18
C LYS A 67 11.99 -12.63 -3.50
N ILE A 68 11.53 -11.43 -3.83
CA ILE A 68 11.94 -10.66 -5.00
C ILE A 68 12.33 -9.25 -4.54
N GLU A 69 13.46 -8.74 -4.99
CA GLU A 69 13.85 -7.36 -4.74
C GLU A 69 12.92 -6.41 -5.51
N ARG A 70 12.56 -5.27 -4.91
CA ARG A 70 11.72 -4.26 -5.56
C ARG A 70 12.24 -3.88 -6.94
N GLU A 71 13.54 -3.65 -7.05
CA GLU A 71 14.22 -3.25 -8.28
C GLU A 71 14.13 -4.35 -9.35
N THR A 72 14.21 -5.62 -8.92
CA THR A 72 14.05 -6.77 -9.82
C THR A 72 12.60 -6.87 -10.33
N LEU A 73 11.62 -6.67 -9.46
CA LEU A 73 10.20 -6.66 -9.84
C LEU A 73 9.90 -5.52 -10.82
N GLU A 74 10.41 -4.31 -10.53
CA GLU A 74 10.28 -3.16 -11.42
C GLU A 74 10.89 -3.43 -12.80
N LEU A 75 12.07 -4.06 -12.84
CA LEU A 75 12.72 -4.43 -14.08
C LEU A 75 11.89 -5.42 -14.91
N ILE A 76 11.31 -6.43 -14.27
CA ILE A 76 10.42 -7.40 -14.95
C ILE A 76 9.23 -6.67 -15.57
N LEU A 77 8.55 -5.81 -14.81
CA LEU A 77 7.41 -5.04 -15.29
C LEU A 77 7.78 -4.10 -16.44
N ARG A 78 8.90 -3.38 -16.34
CA ARG A 78 9.40 -2.53 -17.43
C ARG A 78 9.68 -3.32 -18.70
N ARG A 79 10.26 -4.52 -18.58
CA ARG A 79 10.51 -5.41 -19.73
C ARG A 79 9.20 -5.94 -20.32
N SER A 80 8.26 -6.37 -19.49
CA SER A 80 6.93 -6.82 -19.94
C SER A 80 6.20 -5.70 -20.68
N LEU A 81 6.12 -4.49 -20.10
CA LEU A 81 5.51 -3.31 -20.72
C LEU A 81 6.19 -2.94 -22.05
N THR A 82 7.52 -3.04 -22.12
CA THR A 82 8.26 -2.82 -23.38
C THR A 82 7.95 -3.90 -24.41
N GLY A 83 7.89 -5.17 -23.99
CA GLY A 83 7.64 -6.32 -24.87
C GLY A 83 6.25 -6.33 -25.49
N ILE A 84 5.24 -5.77 -24.82
CA ILE A 84 3.88 -5.61 -25.36
C ILE A 84 3.71 -4.32 -26.19
N GLY A 85 4.79 -3.59 -26.47
CA GLY A 85 4.75 -2.38 -27.31
C GLY A 85 4.41 -1.08 -26.55
N CYS A 86 4.58 -1.04 -25.22
CA CYS A 86 4.32 0.15 -24.40
C CYS A 86 5.59 0.72 -23.74
N PRO A 87 6.65 1.08 -24.52
CA PRO A 87 7.91 1.57 -23.96
C PRO A 87 7.76 2.94 -23.27
N ALA A 88 6.79 3.76 -23.67
CA ALA A 88 6.51 5.05 -23.03
C ALA A 88 6.02 4.87 -21.59
N ILE A 89 5.15 3.89 -21.35
CA ILE A 89 4.66 3.52 -20.00
C ILE A 89 5.82 2.91 -19.19
N ALA A 90 6.59 2.00 -19.81
CA ALA A 90 7.75 1.38 -19.16
C ALA A 90 8.79 2.39 -18.65
N ARG A 91 9.03 3.48 -19.39
CA ARG A 91 9.97 4.54 -18.97
C ARG A 91 9.54 5.27 -17.70
N HIS A 92 8.24 5.44 -17.49
CA HIS A 92 7.66 6.10 -16.32
C HIS A 92 7.30 5.13 -15.20
N PHE A 93 7.52 3.82 -15.41
CA PHE A 93 7.11 2.82 -14.44
C PHE A 93 7.96 2.85 -13.17
N GLU A 94 7.31 3.11 -12.05
CA GLU A 94 7.87 2.97 -10.71
C GLU A 94 6.86 2.18 -9.89
N LEU A 95 7.32 1.18 -9.14
CA LEU A 95 6.42 0.45 -8.26
C LEU A 95 5.96 1.42 -7.16
N LEU A 96 4.65 1.53 -6.95
CA LEU A 96 4.13 2.33 -5.84
C LEU A 96 4.71 1.80 -4.52
N SER A 97 4.94 2.68 -3.55
CA SER A 97 5.27 2.23 -2.20
C SER A 97 4.15 1.29 -1.71
N SER A 98 4.53 0.14 -1.16
CA SER A 98 3.60 -0.96 -0.84
C SER A 98 2.49 -0.60 0.16
N ALA A 99 2.62 0.50 0.89
CA ALA A 99 1.55 1.05 1.70
C ALA A 99 1.66 2.59 1.70
N PRO A 100 0.59 3.34 1.39
CA PRO A 100 0.51 4.71 1.86
C PRO A 100 0.69 4.72 3.37
N SER A 101 1.52 5.63 3.88
CA SER A 101 1.69 5.85 5.31
C SER A 101 1.06 7.17 5.73
N ILE A 102 0.49 7.17 6.94
CA ILE A 102 0.05 8.39 7.63
C ILE A 102 0.94 8.53 8.87
N ASN A 103 1.69 9.63 8.93
CA ASN A 103 2.43 10.01 10.11
C ASN A 103 1.52 10.80 11.06
N LEU A 104 1.01 10.10 12.07
CA LEU A 104 0.07 10.68 13.04
C LEU A 104 0.75 11.72 13.94
N ALA A 105 2.06 11.60 14.16
CA ALA A 105 2.81 12.55 14.98
C ALA A 105 2.94 13.91 14.28
N SER A 106 3.25 13.91 12.98
CA SER A 106 3.26 15.14 12.17
C SER A 106 1.87 15.77 12.12
N LEU A 107 0.83 14.97 11.94
CA LEU A 107 -0.55 15.44 11.93
C LEU A 107 -0.96 16.10 13.26
N ALA A 108 -0.54 15.53 14.39
CA ALA A 108 -0.80 16.11 15.71
C ALA A 108 -0.06 17.43 15.96
N LEU A 109 1.05 17.70 15.27
CA LEU A 109 1.75 18.98 15.34
C LEU A 109 1.01 20.07 14.54
N GLU A 110 0.46 19.71 13.38
CA GLU A 110 -0.31 20.62 12.52
C GLU A 110 -1.73 20.88 13.06
N ALA A 111 -2.32 19.87 13.71
CA ALA A 111 -3.63 19.93 14.33
C ALA A 111 -3.57 19.43 15.79
N PRO A 112 -3.14 20.28 16.75
CA PRO A 112 -2.90 19.88 18.14
C PRO A 112 -4.18 19.66 18.96
N PHE A 113 -5.35 20.02 18.43
CA PHE A 113 -6.64 19.83 19.08
C PHE A 113 -7.38 18.65 18.47
N GLU A 114 -7.95 17.77 19.30
CA GLU A 114 -8.62 16.53 18.86
C GLU A 114 -9.64 16.74 17.73
N ILE A 115 -10.47 17.78 17.81
CA ILE A 115 -11.49 18.05 16.79
C ILE A 115 -10.85 18.32 15.41
N LEU A 116 -9.83 19.19 15.36
CA LEU A 116 -9.12 19.49 14.11
C LEU A 116 -8.31 18.30 13.63
N PHE A 117 -7.71 17.56 14.56
CA PHE A 117 -6.95 16.34 14.28
C PHE A 117 -7.83 15.30 13.58
N PHE A 118 -9.00 14.98 14.14
CA PHE A 118 -9.90 13.99 13.55
C PHE A 118 -10.46 14.44 12.20
N GLN A 119 -10.69 15.75 12.00
CA GLN A 119 -11.08 16.28 10.70
C GLN A 119 -9.99 16.10 9.65
N GLN A 120 -8.74 16.50 9.94
CA GLN A 120 -7.64 16.33 8.99
C GLN A 120 -7.27 14.86 8.77
N LEU A 121 -7.31 14.04 9.83
CA LEU A 121 -7.13 12.59 9.75
C LEU A 121 -8.18 11.97 8.82
N SER A 122 -9.42 12.44 8.88
CA SER A 122 -10.50 11.96 8.02
C SER A 122 -10.19 12.21 6.54
N SER A 123 -9.77 13.43 6.19
CA SER A 123 -9.41 13.80 4.82
C SER A 123 -8.19 13.02 4.32
N LEU A 124 -7.18 12.84 5.18
CA LEU A 124 -5.99 12.06 4.85
C LEU A 124 -6.30 10.57 4.65
N VAL A 125 -7.13 9.99 5.51
CA VAL A 125 -7.59 8.61 5.33
C VAL A 125 -8.39 8.49 4.03
N ASP A 126 -9.27 9.44 3.73
CA ASP A 126 -10.04 9.43 2.49
C ASP A 126 -9.12 9.49 1.27
N GLU A 127 -8.15 10.40 1.25
CA GLU A 127 -7.17 10.53 0.16
C GLU A 127 -6.35 9.25 -0.02
N LYS A 128 -5.79 8.72 1.08
CA LYS A 128 -4.87 7.56 1.05
C LYS A 128 -5.59 6.23 0.86
N VAL A 129 -6.84 6.11 1.29
CA VAL A 129 -7.65 4.90 1.06
C VAL A 129 -8.38 4.93 -0.29
N SER A 130 -8.69 6.12 -0.83
CA SER A 130 -9.22 6.25 -2.19
C SER A 130 -8.18 5.90 -3.26
N SER A 131 -6.88 6.11 -2.97
CA SER A 131 -5.85 5.38 -3.69
C SER A 131 -5.97 3.91 -3.31
N LEU A 132 -6.24 3.02 -4.28
CA LEU A 132 -6.62 1.59 -4.16
C LEU A 132 -5.58 0.68 -3.44
N ALA A 133 -5.00 1.15 -2.33
CA ALA A 133 -4.02 0.48 -1.51
C ALA A 133 -4.67 -0.65 -0.71
N SER A 134 -4.08 -1.84 -0.82
CA SER A 134 -4.49 -3.03 -0.05
C SER A 134 -4.13 -2.96 1.43
N ALA A 135 -3.32 -1.98 1.86
CA ALA A 135 -2.91 -1.74 3.24
C ALA A 135 -2.60 -0.26 3.49
N LEU A 136 -2.88 0.24 4.70
CA LEU A 136 -2.55 1.59 5.16
C LEU A 136 -1.61 1.47 6.38
N ARG A 137 -0.46 2.15 6.31
CA ARG A 137 0.52 2.16 7.41
C ARG A 137 0.26 3.36 8.31
N LEU A 138 0.21 3.13 9.62
CA LEU A 138 0.12 4.18 10.62
C LEU A 138 1.44 4.27 11.37
N GLU A 139 2.04 5.46 11.39
CA GLU A 139 3.32 5.72 12.04
C GLU A 139 3.14 6.78 13.13
N GLY A 140 3.89 6.63 14.22
CA GLY A 140 3.98 7.67 15.25
C GLY A 140 2.75 7.79 16.15
N LEU A 141 1.95 6.73 16.29
CA LEU A 141 0.73 6.72 17.11
C LEU A 141 1.02 7.12 18.56
N ARG A 142 2.08 6.58 19.17
CA ARG A 142 2.45 6.92 20.55
C ARG A 142 2.73 8.41 20.72
N SER A 143 3.57 8.97 19.85
CA SER A 143 3.95 10.37 19.90
C SER A 143 2.77 11.30 19.62
N CYS A 144 1.91 10.94 18.67
CA CYS A 144 0.64 11.60 18.40
C CYS A 144 -0.23 11.69 19.65
N VAL A 145 -0.47 10.56 20.31
CA VAL A 145 -1.33 10.49 21.51
C VAL A 145 -0.75 11.31 22.66
N LEU A 146 0.57 11.26 22.89
CA LEU A 146 1.21 12.07 23.92
C LEU A 146 1.10 13.57 23.62
N ALA A 147 1.23 13.97 22.36
CA ALA A 147 1.06 15.35 21.93
C ALA A 147 -0.39 15.85 22.12
N LEU A 148 -1.38 15.10 21.63
CA LEU A 148 -2.80 15.46 21.74
C LEU A 148 -3.29 15.51 23.18
N THR A 149 -2.80 14.61 24.05
CA THR A 149 -3.16 14.60 25.47
C THR A 149 -2.33 15.55 26.33
N GLY A 150 -1.35 16.25 25.75
CA GLY A 150 -0.40 17.11 26.47
C GLY A 150 0.36 16.37 27.59
N SER A 151 0.51 15.04 27.48
CA SER A 151 1.03 14.19 28.55
C SER A 151 2.50 13.84 28.33
N ALA A 152 3.32 14.00 29.37
CA ALA A 152 4.75 13.62 29.33
C ALA A 152 4.99 12.11 29.44
N SER A 153 3.99 11.34 29.90
CA SER A 153 4.07 9.88 30.06
C SER A 153 2.76 9.21 29.69
N TRP A 154 2.84 7.93 29.30
CA TRP A 154 1.68 7.15 28.89
C TRP A 154 0.76 6.84 30.08
N ARG A 155 -0.54 7.14 29.95
CA ARG A 155 -1.56 6.97 30.99
C ARG A 155 -2.82 6.30 30.42
N ALA A 156 -3.78 5.97 31.28
CA ALA A 156 -5.05 5.37 30.87
C ALA A 156 -5.83 6.24 29.86
N SER A 157 -5.75 7.57 29.97
CA SER A 157 -6.30 8.50 29.00
C SER A 157 -5.63 8.39 27.63
N CYS A 158 -4.30 8.24 27.59
CA CYS A 158 -3.53 8.02 26.35
C CYS A 158 -3.96 6.71 25.68
N GLN A 159 -4.14 5.63 26.44
CA GLN A 159 -4.60 4.36 25.88
C GLN A 159 -5.99 4.51 25.25
N ARG A 160 -6.91 5.20 25.94
CA ARG A 160 -8.27 5.43 25.43
C ARG A 160 -8.26 6.21 24.11
N LEU A 161 -7.47 7.29 24.02
CA LEU A 161 -7.34 8.06 22.79
C LEU A 161 -6.66 7.25 21.67
N SER A 162 -5.64 6.46 22.00
CA SER A 162 -5.00 5.55 21.06
C SER A 162 -6.01 4.58 20.43
N ASP A 163 -6.85 3.96 21.26
CA ASP A 163 -7.87 3.02 20.81
C ASP A 163 -8.92 3.72 19.93
N GLU A 164 -9.30 4.95 20.27
CA GLU A 164 -10.23 5.78 19.51
C GLU A 164 -9.69 6.15 18.12
N ILE A 165 -8.44 6.60 18.04
CA ILE A 165 -7.76 6.92 16.77
C ILE A 165 -7.71 5.68 15.87
N VAL A 166 -7.29 4.54 16.42
CA VAL A 166 -7.21 3.28 15.66
C VAL A 166 -8.60 2.81 15.22
N HIS A 167 -9.60 2.91 16.09
CA HIS A 167 -10.98 2.55 15.76
C HIS A 167 -11.53 3.43 14.64
N PHE A 168 -11.32 4.76 14.72
CA PHE A 168 -11.75 5.72 13.71
C PHE A 168 -11.17 5.40 12.33
N ILE A 169 -9.86 5.19 12.24
CA ILE A 169 -9.20 4.87 10.97
C ILE A 169 -9.70 3.55 10.41
N ARG A 170 -9.87 2.51 11.26
CA ARG A 170 -10.42 1.21 10.85
C ARG A 170 -11.83 1.33 10.29
N ALA A 171 -12.70 2.03 11.00
CA ALA A 171 -14.09 2.21 10.60
C ALA A 171 -14.16 2.94 9.25
N ARG A 172 -13.40 4.03 9.11
CA ARG A 172 -13.40 4.85 7.89
C ARG A 172 -12.79 4.14 6.69
N ALA A 173 -11.66 3.45 6.88
CA ALA A 173 -11.02 2.69 5.81
C ALA A 173 -11.92 1.57 5.27
N ARG A 174 -12.67 0.87 6.13
CA ARG A 174 -13.64 -0.17 5.73
C ARG A 174 -14.81 0.38 4.92
N THR A 175 -15.28 1.59 5.25
CA THR A 175 -16.37 2.24 4.50
C THR A 175 -15.94 2.60 3.08
N LEU A 176 -14.69 3.01 2.89
CA LEU A 176 -14.17 3.44 1.59
C LEU A 176 -13.67 2.29 0.72
N SER A 177 -13.03 1.30 1.32
CA SER A 177 -12.50 0.14 0.60
C SER A 177 -12.78 -1.12 1.43
N PRO A 178 -13.87 -1.86 1.12
CA PRO A 178 -14.20 -3.11 1.80
C PRO A 178 -13.11 -4.19 1.66
N SER A 179 -12.23 -4.03 0.65
CA SER A 179 -11.09 -4.88 0.35
C SER A 179 -9.78 -4.47 1.03
N LEU A 180 -9.77 -3.49 1.93
CA LEU A 180 -8.56 -3.12 2.67
C LEU A 180 -8.23 -4.22 3.68
N LEU A 181 -7.19 -5.00 3.39
CA LEU A 181 -6.95 -6.28 4.05
C LEU A 181 -6.15 -6.15 5.35
N GLU A 182 -5.28 -5.15 5.50
CA GLU A 182 -4.43 -5.01 6.70
C GLU A 182 -4.15 -3.55 7.10
N LEU A 183 -4.31 -3.26 8.40
CA LEU A 183 -3.86 -2.02 9.05
C LEU A 183 -2.70 -2.34 9.96
N THR A 184 -1.50 -1.86 9.61
CA THR A 184 -0.29 -2.11 10.40
C THR A 184 0.08 -0.83 11.16
N ILE A 185 0.09 -0.93 12.49
CA ILE A 185 0.48 0.14 13.42
C ILE A 185 1.95 -0.09 13.78
N TRP A 186 2.78 0.94 13.58
CA TRP A 186 4.21 0.93 13.90
C TRP A 186 4.54 1.95 14.99
#